data_AF-A0A9E5KR54-F1
#
_entry.id   AF-A0A9E5KR54-F1
#
_cell.length_a   1.000
_cell.length_b   1.000
_cell.length_c   1.000
_cell.angle_alpha   90.00
_cell.angle_beta   90.00
_cell.angle_gamma   90.00
#
_symmetry.space_group_name_H-M   'P 1'
#
loop_
_entity.id
_entity.type
_entity.pdbx_description
1 polymer ?
#
loop_
_entity_poly.entity_id
_entity_poly.type
_entity_poly.pdbx_seq_one_letter_code
_entity_poly.pdbx_strand_id
1 'polypeptide(L)'
;MNFTSVPRASAIAAALAASVCHHVALAAGTWQQITALCPNASGGGLMLLSDGTVLCKSEAGGTDGIGNIWNRLTPNSVGSYVGGSWSAIAAMRDTRLYFASQLLMDGRM
;
A
#
# COMPACT_ATOMS: atom_id res chain seq x y z
N MET A 1 -49.79 -15.49 -61.42
CA MET A 1 -50.81 -16.24 -60.64
C MET A 1 -50.89 -15.61 -59.25
N ASN A 2 -52.08 -15.58 -58.64
CA ASN A 2 -52.43 -14.67 -57.55
C ASN A 2 -52.35 -15.28 -56.15
N PHE A 3 -51.93 -14.44 -55.19
CA PHE A 3 -52.35 -14.28 -53.78
C PHE A 3 -52.43 -15.45 -52.76
N THR A 4 -51.84 -15.15 -51.57
CA THR A 4 -52.21 -15.55 -50.19
C THR A 4 -52.01 -17.01 -49.76
N SER A 5 -51.62 -17.34 -48.51
CA SER A 5 -51.92 -16.67 -47.21
C SER A 5 -50.83 -16.89 -46.13
N VAL A 6 -50.93 -16.16 -45.00
CA VAL A 6 -50.11 -16.27 -43.76
C VAL A 6 -51.04 -16.62 -42.60
N PRO A 7 -50.72 -17.61 -41.72
CA PRO A 7 -50.37 -17.31 -40.30
C PRO A 7 -49.44 -18.38 -39.66
N ARG A 8 -48.98 -18.40 -38.39
CA ARG A 8 -49.13 -17.57 -37.16
C ARG A 8 -47.72 -17.26 -36.56
N ALA A 9 -47.67 -16.46 -35.48
CA ALA A 9 -46.46 -16.13 -34.72
C ALA A 9 -46.08 -17.17 -33.63
N SER A 10 -44.82 -17.12 -33.16
CA SER A 10 -44.46 -17.47 -31.78
C SER A 10 -43.32 -16.59 -31.28
N ALA A 11 -43.42 -16.19 -30.01
CA ALA A 11 -42.60 -15.12 -29.44
C ALA A 11 -41.27 -15.65 -28.89
N ILE A 12 -40.18 -14.95 -29.21
CA ILE A 12 -38.97 -14.95 -28.39
C ILE A 12 -38.69 -13.49 -28.00
N ALA A 13 -39.55 -12.96 -27.14
CA ALA A 13 -39.24 -11.78 -26.35
C ALA A 13 -38.29 -12.19 -25.20
N ALA A 14 -37.08 -12.64 -25.56
CA ALA A 14 -36.02 -12.90 -24.60
C ALA A 14 -35.44 -11.55 -24.14
N ALA A 15 -35.74 -11.17 -22.91
CA ALA A 15 -35.51 -9.83 -22.40
C ALA A 15 -34.05 -9.38 -22.52
N LEU A 16 -33.85 -8.21 -23.14
CA LEU A 16 -32.66 -7.36 -22.92
C LEU A 16 -32.71 -6.74 -21.50
N ALA A 17 -32.79 -7.60 -20.49
CA ALA A 17 -32.38 -7.27 -19.13
C ALA A 17 -30.88 -7.55 -19.04
N ALA A 18 -30.08 -6.71 -19.72
CA ALA A 18 -28.64 -6.67 -19.50
C ALA A 18 -28.44 -6.27 -18.03
N SER A 19 -28.18 -7.28 -17.19
CA SER A 19 -27.95 -7.07 -15.77
C SER A 19 -26.76 -6.15 -15.63
N VAL A 20 -27.01 -4.89 -15.23
CA VAL A 20 -25.98 -4.00 -14.71
C VAL A 20 -25.64 -4.56 -13.34
N CYS A 21 -24.84 -5.63 -13.35
CA CYS A 21 -24.08 -6.06 -12.20
C CYS A 21 -23.25 -4.84 -11.82
N HIS A 22 -23.71 -4.12 -10.80
CA HIS A 22 -22.91 -3.11 -10.15
C HIS A 22 -21.74 -3.89 -9.57
N HIS A 23 -20.60 -3.82 -10.26
CA HIS A 23 -19.32 -4.15 -9.68
C HIS A 23 -19.07 -3.14 -8.57
N VAL A 24 -19.67 -3.40 -7.41
CA VAL A 24 -19.21 -2.87 -6.13
C VAL A 24 -17.83 -3.49 -5.94
N ALA A 25 -16.84 -2.85 -6.55
CA ALA A 25 -15.44 -3.14 -6.32
C ALA A 25 -15.19 -2.78 -4.86
N LEU A 26 -15.41 -3.76 -3.98
CA LEU A 26 -14.90 -3.73 -2.62
C LEU A 26 -13.38 -3.67 -2.75
N ALA A 27 -12.84 -2.46 -2.76
CA ALA A 27 -11.42 -2.17 -2.72
C ALA A 27 -10.87 -2.48 -1.31
N ALA A 28 -11.15 -3.68 -0.82
CA ALA A 28 -10.50 -4.29 0.32
C ALA A 28 -9.09 -4.66 -0.14
N GLY A 29 -8.16 -3.72 0.00
CA GLY A 29 -6.75 -3.98 -0.20
C GLY A 29 -6.31 -5.14 0.70
N THR A 30 -5.62 -6.13 0.12
CA THR A 30 -5.06 -7.24 0.88
C THR A 30 -3.74 -6.82 1.51
N TRP A 31 -3.52 -7.20 2.76
CA TRP A 31 -2.22 -7.06 3.39
C TRP A 31 -1.27 -8.12 2.83
N GLN A 32 -0.16 -7.70 2.26
CA GLN A 32 0.93 -8.57 1.84
C GLN A 32 2.16 -8.33 2.73
N GLN A 33 2.71 -9.41 3.27
CA GLN A 33 3.94 -9.33 4.06
C GLN A 33 5.14 -8.98 3.16
N ILE A 34 6.00 -8.08 3.63
CA ILE A 34 7.29 -7.81 2.98
C ILE A 34 8.24 -9.01 3.15
N THR A 35 9.06 -9.28 2.14
CA THR A 35 9.97 -10.45 2.11
C THR A 35 11.15 -10.29 3.07
N ALA A 36 11.76 -9.10 3.11
CA ALA A 36 12.80 -8.75 4.07
C ALA A 36 12.17 -8.02 5.27
N LEU A 37 12.27 -8.63 6.47
CA LEU A 37 11.84 -7.98 7.71
C LEU A 37 12.78 -6.83 8.10
N CYS A 38 12.27 -5.89 8.90
CA CYS A 38 13.07 -4.79 9.44
C CYS A 38 14.27 -5.34 10.25
N PRO A 39 15.52 -4.87 10.04
CA PRO A 39 16.71 -5.43 10.68
C PRO A 39 16.72 -5.36 12.21
N ASN A 40 15.93 -4.44 12.76
CA ASN A 40 15.79 -4.20 14.19
C ASN A 40 14.29 -4.14 14.54
N ALA A 41 13.93 -4.42 15.80
CA ALA A 41 12.56 -4.27 16.28
C ALA A 41 12.03 -2.84 16.02
N SER A 42 10.82 -2.76 15.46
CA SER A 42 10.16 -1.48 15.18
C SER A 42 9.47 -0.97 16.45
N GLY A 43 9.74 0.28 16.81
CA GLY A 43 9.02 1.00 17.87
C GLY A 43 7.79 1.74 17.35
N GLY A 44 7.13 1.22 16.31
CA GLY A 44 5.84 1.69 15.78
C GLY A 44 5.87 2.90 14.84
N GLY A 45 6.84 3.82 14.97
CA GLY A 45 6.93 5.00 14.12
C GLY A 45 7.34 4.68 12.68
N LEU A 46 6.50 5.03 11.70
CA LEU A 46 6.77 4.88 10.27
C LEU A 46 6.48 6.21 9.55
N MET A 47 7.41 6.67 8.71
CA MET A 47 7.31 7.95 7.98
C MET A 47 7.74 7.77 6.52
N LEU A 48 6.82 8.03 5.59
CA LEU A 48 7.07 8.03 4.16
C LEU A 48 7.73 9.36 3.76
N LEU A 49 8.89 9.29 3.12
CA LEU A 49 9.62 10.44 2.61
C LEU A 49 9.24 10.77 1.16
N SER A 50 9.55 11.99 0.73
CA SER A 50 9.29 12.48 -0.64
C SER A 50 10.05 11.71 -1.74
N ASP A 51 11.12 10.98 -1.38
CA ASP A 51 11.87 10.10 -2.28
C ASP A 51 11.24 8.70 -2.46
N GLY A 52 10.09 8.44 -1.83
CA GLY A 52 9.40 7.15 -1.87
C GLY A 52 10.03 6.08 -0.97
N THR A 53 10.95 6.43 -0.08
CA THR A 53 11.45 5.52 0.97
C THR A 53 10.71 5.74 2.28
N VAL A 54 10.71 4.73 3.16
CA VAL A 54 10.07 4.80 4.48
C VAL A 54 11.11 4.71 5.57
N LEU A 55 11.11 5.68 6.49
CA LEU A 55 11.87 5.60 7.75
C LEU A 55 11.04 4.91 8.83
N CYS A 56 11.67 3.94 9.50
CA CYS A 56 11.09 3.12 10.56
C CYS A 56 11.88 3.36 11.86
N LYS A 57 11.20 3.87 12.89
CA LYS A 57 11.75 4.04 14.24
C LYS A 57 12.05 2.66 14.82
N SER A 58 13.25 2.49 15.36
CA SER A 58 13.63 1.28 16.09
C SER A 58 13.71 1.51 17.60
N GLU A 59 13.68 0.42 18.35
CA GLU A 59 14.06 0.38 19.76
C GLU A 59 15.57 0.10 19.94
N ALA A 60 16.30 -0.12 18.84
CA ALA A 60 17.74 -0.34 18.86
C ALA A 60 18.57 0.94 19.05
N GLY A 61 19.74 0.77 19.66
CA GLY A 61 20.67 1.85 20.03
C GLY A 61 20.31 2.51 21.37
N GLY A 62 21.13 3.47 21.80
CA GLY A 62 21.04 4.06 23.13
C GLY A 62 21.32 3.07 24.26
N THR A 63 20.95 3.45 25.49
CA THR A 63 21.13 2.64 26.71
C THR A 63 19.88 2.61 27.59
N ASP A 64 18.76 3.12 27.09
CA ASP A 64 17.50 3.36 27.80
C ASP A 64 16.34 2.47 27.34
N GLY A 65 16.57 1.64 26.31
CA GLY A 65 15.54 0.81 25.66
C GLY A 65 14.59 1.58 24.73
N ILE A 66 14.79 2.89 24.55
CA ILE A 66 13.95 3.71 23.65
C ILE A 66 14.48 3.65 22.22
N GLY A 67 15.81 3.62 22.05
CA GLY A 67 16.46 3.58 20.74
C GLY A 67 16.70 4.95 20.11
N ASN A 68 17.86 5.11 19.48
CA ASN A 68 18.23 6.26 18.64
C ASN A 68 18.48 5.86 17.17
N ILE A 69 18.35 4.58 16.82
CA ILE A 69 18.53 4.08 15.45
C ILE A 69 17.19 4.09 14.70
N TRP A 70 17.26 4.44 13.42
CA TRP A 70 16.17 4.34 12.47
C TRP A 70 16.62 3.51 11.27
N ASN A 71 15.69 2.77 10.67
CA ASN A 71 15.94 1.93 9.49
C ASN A 71 15.22 2.54 8.28
N ARG A 72 15.84 2.55 7.11
CA ARG A 72 15.23 3.02 5.86
C ARG A 72 14.85 1.84 4.96
N LEU A 73 13.57 1.71 4.64
CA LEU A 73 13.05 0.79 3.63
C LEU A 73 12.97 1.51 2.29
N THR A 74 13.66 0.98 1.29
CA THR A 74 13.63 1.45 -0.10
C THR A 74 12.73 0.51 -0.91
N PRO A 75 11.78 1.02 -1.71
CA PRO A 75 11.00 0.17 -2.61
C PRO A 75 11.89 -0.41 -3.71
N ASN A 76 11.45 -1.50 -4.33
CA ASN A 76 12.14 -2.05 -5.50
C ASN A 76 11.95 -1.17 -6.76
N SER A 77 12.57 -1.56 -7.87
CA SER A 77 12.56 -0.82 -9.14
C SER A 77 11.18 -0.59 -9.78
N VAL A 78 10.12 -1.24 -9.27
CA VAL A 78 8.72 -1.03 -9.70
C VAL A 78 7.87 -0.32 -8.62
N GLY A 79 8.50 0.27 -7.61
CA GLY A 79 7.82 1.00 -6.54
C GLY A 79 7.19 0.13 -5.45
N SER A 80 7.43 -1.19 -5.45
CA SER A 80 6.85 -2.11 -4.47
C SER A 80 7.78 -2.34 -3.28
N TYR A 81 7.22 -2.17 -2.08
CA TYR A 81 7.90 -2.45 -0.81
C TYR A 81 7.99 -3.95 -0.47
N VAL A 82 7.21 -4.82 -1.14
CA VAL A 82 7.17 -6.27 -0.85
C VAL A 82 8.54 -6.92 -1.08
N GLY A 83 9.21 -6.52 -2.16
CA GLY A 83 10.61 -6.87 -2.45
C GLY A 83 11.58 -5.71 -2.18
N GLY A 84 11.22 -4.79 -1.28
CA GLY A 84 12.06 -3.65 -0.91
C GLY A 84 13.28 -4.06 -0.07
N SER A 85 14.25 -3.16 0.04
CA SER A 85 15.50 -3.38 0.77
C SER A 85 15.61 -2.45 1.98
N TRP A 86 16.10 -3.00 3.09
CA TRP A 86 16.39 -2.22 4.30
C TRP A 86 17.85 -1.75 4.31
N SER A 87 18.05 -0.54 4.82
CA SER A 87 19.36 0.07 5.02
C SER A 87 19.41 0.82 6.35
N ALA A 88 20.60 0.92 6.95
CA ALA A 88 20.83 1.76 8.11
C ALA A 88 21.01 3.23 7.67
N ILE A 89 20.56 4.16 8.49
CA ILE A 89 20.94 5.58 8.40
C ILE A 89 21.80 5.98 9.60
N ALA A 90 22.37 7.18 9.59
CA ALA A 90 23.05 7.73 10.76
C ALA A 90 22.10 7.75 11.97
N ALA A 91 22.57 7.27 13.12
CA ALA A 91 21.79 7.30 14.36
C ALA A 91 21.51 8.74 14.80
N MET A 92 20.36 8.97 15.43
CA MET A 92 20.05 10.25 16.05
C MET A 92 20.99 10.50 17.24
N ARG A 93 21.24 11.77 17.55
CA ARG A 93 21.99 12.16 18.76
C ARG A 93 21.30 11.68 20.04
N ASP A 94 19.99 11.88 20.10
CA ASP A 94 19.16 11.63 21.27
C ASP A 94 18.09 10.57 20.95
N THR A 95 17.70 9.78 21.95
CA THR A 95 16.61 8.80 21.83
C THR A 95 15.25 9.51 21.76
N ARG A 96 14.25 8.87 21.16
CA ARG A 96 12.95 9.50 20.85
C ARG A 96 11.77 8.62 21.24
N LEU A 97 11.11 9.00 22.33
CA LEU A 97 9.84 8.45 22.81
C LEU A 97 8.76 9.55 22.75
N TYR A 98 7.56 9.23 22.28
CA TYR A 98 6.43 10.17 22.11
C TYR A 98 6.82 11.51 21.43
N PHE A 99 7.57 11.40 20.34
CA PHE A 99 8.14 12.55 19.64
C PHE A 99 7.18 13.20 18.64
N ALA A 100 7.31 14.51 18.45
CA ALA A 100 6.74 15.20 17.30
C ALA A 100 7.54 14.86 16.02
N SER A 101 6.84 14.78 14.89
CA SER A 101 7.41 14.48 13.58
C SER A 101 7.12 15.60 12.58
N GLN A 102 8.05 15.83 11.65
CA GLN A 102 7.90 16.81 10.57
C GLN A 102 8.64 16.30 9.33
N LEU A 103 8.09 16.56 8.15
CA LEU A 103 8.78 16.41 6.87
C LEU A 103 8.97 17.80 6.28
N LEU A 104 10.19 18.12 5.89
CA LEU A 104 10.55 19.38 5.24
C LEU A 104 10.32 19.27 3.72
N MET A 105 10.05 20.40 3.07
CA MET A 105 9.81 20.45 1.61
C MET A 105 11.02 20.00 0.77
N ASP A 106 12.22 19.98 1.36
CA ASP A 106 13.45 19.47 0.74
C ASP A 106 13.68 17.95 0.97
N GLY A 107 12.68 17.24 1.50
CA GLY A 107 12.72 15.79 1.74
C GLY A 107 13.47 15.37 3.01
N ARG A 108 13.95 16.32 3.82
CA ARG A 108 14.57 16.02 5.13
C ARG A 108 13.52 15.78 6.23
N MET A 109 13.97 15.09 7.26
CA MET A 109 13.27 14.71 8.49
C MET A 109 14.25 14.81 9.66
#